data_AF-A0AAE3KN33-F1
#
_entry.id   AF-A0AAE3KN33-F1
#
_cell.length_a   1.000
_cell.length_b   1.000
_cell.length_c   1.000
_cell.angle_alpha   90.00
_cell.angle_beta   90.00
_cell.angle_gamma   90.00
#
_symmetry.space_group_name_H-M   'P 1'
#
loop_
_entity.id
_entity.type
_entity.pdbx_description
1 polymer ?
#
loop_
_entity_poly.entity_id
_entity_poly.type
_entity_poly.pdbx_seq_one_letter_code
_entity_poly.pdbx_strand_id
1 'polypeptide(L)'
;MTTKTENYPLNTQLTLHNDTEITLTIPVVNLTLTKQNNKIIECRLTYKINPKTYQQIDTKALLNLKPEIRTPLSNGSFQPSPDIEIEASLDPSLFPQLTENATTIHQISDYLQKINQQQPNNPLLSTYSWYGLQVKQQLETGETGYRTLWHYLQPSAITSDGISSELISDAMAKFAQGWADTNTSVISQDVMAEALEEMTRAIEELTDSFSEITEKLVDETVDEITNAFAELTESISEITEEVTEEANIFTATINFFQAQNWQFQQIPGESTLQLAFAGENGTWDCYAKAREKQQQFVFYSICPVNVPKPKRRILGELIARANYGTIIGNFELNFDTGEIRYKTSMSVKENRLTSETFKQLVYPNVLTMDRYLPGIISVISGEISSAKAIRQIEEIDLSPQPSNSSPGEDLIDNQPLVISDETKESAPTSSQPPAPKLLTESDIFCRLTKEEIAQFEKVMELKQKRDKQTAQSKREQLKTGLKTRLGEDGEAIFEQAYKIFETSQFDAKQIRFIWRYSELYNLIQLQIEQLLIQTSGEENFGKTIPEWEKMRDEAKQRVQQIAENYIDVQEEIEMLMEIREIREHLAVAKNK
;
A
#
# COMPACT_ATOMS: atom_id res chain seq x y z
N MET A 1 26.51 -23.56 -32.82
CA MET A 1 27.50 -23.37 -31.74
C MET A 1 27.29 -24.48 -30.72
N THR A 2 28.35 -25.05 -30.14
CA THR A 2 28.22 -26.12 -29.13
C THR A 2 28.18 -25.50 -27.74
N THR A 3 27.00 -25.54 -27.12
CA THR A 3 26.78 -25.17 -25.72
C THR A 3 26.84 -26.43 -24.86
N LYS A 4 27.56 -26.38 -23.73
CA LYS A 4 27.69 -27.51 -22.80
C LYS A 4 27.50 -27.01 -21.37
N THR A 5 26.59 -27.66 -20.64
CA THR A 5 26.37 -27.42 -19.21
C THR A 5 26.93 -28.59 -18.40
N GLU A 6 27.67 -28.26 -17.35
CA GLU A 6 28.28 -29.19 -16.41
C GLU A 6 27.73 -28.91 -15.01
N ASN A 7 27.43 -29.97 -14.24
CA ASN A 7 26.99 -29.86 -12.84
C ASN A 7 28.03 -30.54 -11.95
N TYR A 8 28.34 -29.93 -10.81
CA TYR A 8 29.29 -30.45 -9.85
C TYR A 8 28.78 -30.28 -8.41
N PRO A 9 28.64 -31.37 -7.64
CA PRO A 9 28.22 -31.29 -6.25
C PRO A 9 29.33 -30.66 -5.41
N LEU A 10 29.09 -29.45 -4.91
CA LEU A 10 30.12 -28.64 -4.25
C LEU A 10 30.22 -28.95 -2.75
N ASN A 11 29.11 -29.35 -2.11
CA ASN A 11 28.98 -29.73 -0.69
C ASN A 11 29.92 -28.98 0.27
N THR A 12 30.01 -27.66 0.10
CA THR A 12 30.89 -26.77 0.87
C THR A 12 30.07 -25.67 1.53
N GLN A 13 30.63 -24.96 2.49
CA GLN A 13 30.06 -23.71 2.99
C GLN A 13 30.80 -22.53 2.39
N LEU A 14 30.06 -21.54 1.90
CA LEU A 14 30.62 -20.24 1.53
C LEU A 14 30.15 -19.20 2.54
N THR A 15 31.07 -18.33 2.94
CA THR A 15 30.75 -17.15 3.76
C THR A 15 30.64 -15.96 2.82
N LEU A 16 29.41 -15.58 2.52
CA LEU A 16 29.12 -14.41 1.72
C LEU A 16 29.11 -13.16 2.60
N HIS A 17 29.43 -12.00 2.04
CA HIS A 17 29.40 -10.71 2.74
C HIS A 17 28.57 -9.68 1.97
N ASN A 18 28.14 -8.64 2.67
CA ASN A 18 27.59 -7.44 2.05
C ASN A 18 28.39 -6.20 2.48
N ASP A 19 28.07 -5.04 1.91
CA ASP A 19 28.78 -3.76 2.14
C ASP A 19 28.65 -3.21 3.57
N THR A 20 27.82 -3.84 4.42
CA THR A 20 27.57 -3.45 5.83
C THR A 20 28.20 -4.43 6.83
N GLU A 21 29.21 -5.20 6.40
CA GLU A 21 29.96 -6.20 7.19
C GLU A 21 29.14 -7.41 7.69
N ILE A 22 27.92 -7.62 7.19
CA ILE A 22 27.12 -8.81 7.53
C ILE A 22 27.70 -10.00 6.79
N THR A 23 28.07 -11.04 7.52
CA THR A 23 28.51 -12.32 6.96
C THR A 23 27.39 -13.36 7.01
N LEU A 24 27.22 -14.08 5.91
CA LEU A 24 26.22 -15.11 5.71
C LEU A 24 26.92 -16.41 5.29
N THR A 25 27.12 -17.32 6.24
CA THR A 25 27.67 -18.65 5.95
C THR A 25 26.57 -19.61 5.53
N ILE A 26 26.58 -20.02 4.26
CA ILE A 26 25.53 -20.85 3.66
C ILE A 26 26.09 -22.11 2.99
N PRO A 27 25.44 -23.27 3.16
CA PRO A 27 25.79 -24.48 2.43
C PRO A 27 25.48 -24.36 0.94
N VAL A 28 26.47 -24.65 0.11
CA VAL A 28 26.36 -24.80 -1.34
C VAL A 28 26.36 -26.28 -1.68
N VAL A 29 25.27 -26.74 -2.29
CA VAL A 29 25.08 -28.14 -2.64
C VAL A 29 25.49 -28.46 -4.08
N ASN A 30 25.38 -27.49 -5.00
CA ASN A 30 25.71 -27.70 -6.39
C ASN A 30 26.30 -26.43 -7.03
N LEU A 31 27.26 -26.63 -7.93
CA LEU A 31 27.80 -25.64 -8.86
C LEU A 31 27.42 -26.07 -10.27
N THR A 32 26.80 -25.17 -11.04
CA THR A 32 26.46 -25.38 -12.45
C THR A 32 27.27 -24.42 -13.31
N LEU A 33 27.86 -24.92 -14.41
CA LEU A 33 28.67 -24.11 -15.31
C LEU A 33 28.24 -24.36 -16.76
N THR A 34 27.81 -23.30 -17.45
CA THR A 34 27.47 -23.36 -18.88
C THR A 34 28.56 -22.68 -19.70
N LYS A 35 29.01 -23.36 -20.77
CA LYS A 35 30.02 -22.85 -21.69
C LYS A 35 29.52 -22.86 -23.13
N GLN A 36 29.88 -21.82 -23.88
CA GLN A 36 29.68 -21.72 -25.31
C GLN A 36 31.03 -21.45 -25.99
N ASN A 37 31.42 -22.30 -26.94
CA ASN A 37 32.73 -22.22 -27.61
C ASN A 37 33.90 -22.13 -26.61
N ASN A 38 33.82 -22.88 -25.50
CA ASN A 38 34.80 -22.90 -24.40
C ASN A 38 34.92 -21.61 -23.55
N LYS A 39 34.06 -20.61 -23.77
CA LYS A 39 33.90 -19.46 -22.87
C LYS A 39 32.77 -19.73 -21.87
N ILE A 40 32.98 -19.32 -20.61
CA ILE A 40 31.93 -19.36 -19.59
C ILE A 40 30.88 -18.32 -19.98
N ILE A 41 29.63 -18.75 -20.07
CA ILE A 41 28.49 -17.85 -20.27
C ILE A 41 27.56 -17.84 -19.06
N GLU A 42 27.70 -18.81 -18.14
CA GLU A 42 26.86 -18.89 -16.95
C GLU A 42 27.56 -19.68 -15.85
N CYS A 43 27.40 -19.23 -14.59
CA CYS A 43 27.86 -19.91 -13.39
C CYS A 43 26.76 -19.81 -12.32
N ARG A 44 26.21 -20.94 -11.85
CA ARG A 44 25.12 -20.97 -10.86
C ARG A 44 25.49 -21.66 -9.56
N LEU A 45 25.20 -20.96 -8.46
CA LEU A 45 25.07 -21.37 -7.06
C LEU A 45 23.76 -22.11 -6.77
N THR A 46 23.75 -23.35 -6.25
CA THR A 46 22.58 -23.87 -5.54
C THR A 46 22.88 -23.97 -4.04
N TYR A 47 22.15 -23.19 -3.26
CA TYR A 47 22.23 -23.16 -1.80
C TYR A 47 21.12 -23.98 -1.17
N LYS A 48 21.40 -24.62 -0.03
CA LYS A 48 20.39 -25.30 0.78
C LYS A 48 20.44 -24.77 2.20
N ILE A 49 19.39 -24.08 2.61
CA ILE A 49 19.36 -23.29 3.84
C ILE A 49 18.10 -23.56 4.66
N ASN A 50 18.20 -23.41 5.97
CA ASN A 50 17.02 -23.51 6.82
C ASN A 50 16.13 -22.24 6.71
N PRO A 51 14.84 -22.31 7.07
CA PRO A 51 13.92 -21.17 6.99
C PRO A 51 14.34 -19.93 7.79
N LYS A 52 15.08 -20.10 8.90
CA LYS A 52 15.58 -18.97 9.72
C LYS A 52 16.66 -18.18 8.99
N THR A 53 17.60 -18.86 8.32
CA THR A 53 18.62 -18.23 7.49
C THR A 53 17.97 -17.57 6.27
N TYR A 54 16.97 -18.22 5.67
CA TYR A 54 16.20 -17.63 4.57
C TYR A 54 15.53 -16.32 4.97
N GLN A 55 14.92 -16.25 6.17
CA GLN A 55 14.28 -15.01 6.65
C GLN A 55 15.27 -13.82 6.69
N GLN A 56 16.55 -14.07 6.98
CA GLN A 56 17.58 -13.02 6.97
C GLN A 56 17.92 -12.55 5.55
N ILE A 57 17.98 -13.49 4.61
CA ILE A 57 18.18 -13.21 3.17
C ILE A 57 17.00 -12.39 2.65
N ASP A 58 15.78 -12.81 2.99
CA ASP A 58 14.52 -12.19 2.58
C ASP A 58 14.40 -10.75 3.10
N THR A 59 14.55 -10.55 4.41
CA THR A 59 14.41 -9.23 5.07
C THR A 59 15.40 -8.19 4.54
N LYS A 60 16.57 -8.64 4.07
CA LYS A 60 17.66 -7.77 3.61
C LYS A 60 17.86 -7.79 2.09
N ALA A 61 16.97 -8.47 1.36
CA ALA A 61 17.07 -8.68 -0.09
C ALA A 61 18.45 -9.18 -0.57
N LEU A 62 19.13 -10.03 0.22
CA LEU A 62 20.44 -10.59 -0.16
C LEU A 62 20.30 -11.50 -1.39
N LEU A 63 21.39 -11.69 -2.15
CA LEU A 63 21.37 -12.42 -3.43
C LEU A 63 20.43 -11.77 -4.47
N ASN A 64 20.26 -10.45 -4.39
CA ASN A 64 19.33 -9.68 -5.21
C ASN A 64 17.90 -10.26 -5.22
N LEU A 65 17.49 -10.89 -4.10
CA LEU A 65 16.14 -11.44 -3.91
C LEU A 65 15.22 -10.35 -3.37
N LYS A 66 14.97 -9.31 -4.17
CA LYS A 66 14.01 -8.25 -3.84
C LYS A 66 12.56 -8.79 -3.89
N PRO A 67 11.67 -8.50 -2.91
CA PRO A 67 10.27 -8.94 -2.92
C PRO A 67 9.49 -8.59 -4.19
N GLU A 68 9.79 -7.43 -4.78
CA GLU A 68 9.03 -6.78 -5.85
C GLU A 68 9.18 -7.51 -7.19
N ILE A 69 10.30 -8.23 -7.37
CA ILE A 69 10.63 -8.95 -8.60
C ILE A 69 10.35 -10.46 -8.48
N ARG A 70 9.41 -10.87 -7.62
CA ARG A 70 9.11 -12.29 -7.36
C ARG A 70 7.77 -12.70 -7.96
N THR A 71 7.77 -13.92 -8.50
CA THR A 71 6.59 -14.60 -9.03
C THR A 71 6.39 -15.89 -8.24
N PRO A 72 5.30 -16.07 -7.48
CA PRO A 72 5.09 -17.28 -6.72
C PRO A 72 5.03 -18.51 -7.63
N LEU A 73 5.52 -19.65 -7.14
CA LEU A 73 5.37 -20.97 -7.79
C LEU A 73 4.04 -21.63 -7.37
N SER A 74 3.52 -21.24 -6.20
CA SER A 74 2.31 -21.77 -5.58
C SER A 74 1.78 -20.77 -4.55
N ASN A 75 0.53 -20.90 -4.13
CA ASN A 75 -0.08 -20.11 -3.05
C ASN A 75 0.30 -20.59 -1.63
N GLY A 76 1.24 -21.53 -1.50
CA GLY A 76 1.71 -22.05 -0.22
C GLY A 76 2.71 -21.13 0.47
N SER A 77 2.82 -21.22 1.80
CA SER A 77 3.87 -20.56 2.58
C SER A 77 5.00 -21.53 2.92
N PHE A 78 6.22 -21.00 3.06
CA PHE A 78 7.36 -21.79 3.53
C PHE A 78 7.10 -22.38 4.92
N GLN A 79 7.34 -23.67 5.08
CA GLN A 79 7.20 -24.42 6.33
C GLN A 79 8.50 -24.37 7.15
N PRO A 80 8.45 -24.61 8.47
CA PRO A 80 9.64 -24.65 9.32
C PRO A 80 10.65 -25.77 8.95
N SER A 81 10.21 -26.78 8.19
CA SER A 81 10.99 -27.89 7.67
C SER A 81 10.30 -28.42 6.41
N PRO A 82 11.02 -28.87 5.36
CA PRO A 82 12.48 -29.05 5.25
C PRO A 82 13.24 -27.78 4.83
N ASP A 83 14.53 -27.91 4.50
CA ASP A 83 15.35 -26.79 4.01
C ASP A 83 14.81 -26.20 2.69
N ILE A 84 15.09 -24.92 2.50
CA ILE A 84 14.79 -24.12 1.30
C ILE A 84 16.01 -24.16 0.38
N GLU A 85 15.76 -24.37 -0.91
CA GLU A 85 16.76 -24.31 -1.98
C GLU A 85 16.71 -22.93 -2.65
N ILE A 86 17.85 -22.27 -2.78
CA ILE A 86 18.01 -21.04 -3.58
C ILE A 86 18.96 -21.37 -4.73
N GLU A 87 18.52 -21.15 -5.97
CA GLU A 87 19.42 -21.13 -7.12
C GLU A 87 19.73 -19.67 -7.48
N ALA A 88 21.02 -19.33 -7.62
CA ALA A 88 21.46 -17.99 -7.99
C ALA A 88 22.52 -18.06 -9.11
N SER A 89 22.47 -17.11 -10.05
CA SER A 89 23.49 -16.95 -11.09
C SER A 89 24.48 -15.86 -10.70
N LEU A 90 25.76 -16.08 -11.00
CA LEU A 90 26.80 -15.06 -10.84
C LEU A 90 26.62 -13.96 -11.89
N ASP A 91 26.96 -12.74 -11.50
CA ASP A 91 27.10 -11.60 -12.40
C ASP A 91 28.12 -11.87 -13.53
N PRO A 92 27.75 -11.70 -14.82
CA PRO A 92 28.65 -11.94 -15.94
C PRO A 92 29.93 -11.09 -15.93
N SER A 93 29.90 -9.89 -15.35
CA SER A 93 31.08 -9.01 -15.23
C SER A 93 32.20 -9.65 -14.42
N LEU A 94 31.90 -10.67 -13.61
CA LEU A 94 32.86 -11.41 -12.80
C LEU A 94 33.36 -12.70 -13.46
N PHE A 95 32.86 -13.07 -14.64
CA PHE A 95 33.38 -14.23 -15.38
C PHE A 95 34.86 -14.11 -15.75
N PRO A 96 35.40 -12.93 -16.15
CA PRO A 96 36.83 -12.76 -16.37
C PRO A 96 37.66 -13.22 -15.15
N GLN A 97 37.26 -12.80 -13.95
CA GLN A 97 37.95 -13.17 -12.70
C GLN A 97 37.90 -14.68 -12.41
N LEU A 98 36.81 -15.36 -12.79
CA LEU A 98 36.74 -16.82 -12.75
C LEU A 98 37.69 -17.45 -13.79
N THR A 99 37.66 -16.98 -15.03
CA THR A 99 38.44 -17.57 -16.15
C THR A 99 39.95 -17.37 -16.03
N GLU A 100 40.41 -16.29 -15.39
CA GLU A 100 41.84 -16.06 -15.09
C GLU A 100 42.41 -17.12 -14.15
N ASN A 101 41.58 -17.65 -13.25
CA ASN A 101 42.01 -18.54 -12.18
C ASN A 101 41.61 -20.01 -12.40
N ALA A 102 40.60 -20.28 -13.23
CA ALA A 102 40.05 -21.61 -13.45
C ALA A 102 39.32 -21.76 -14.79
N THR A 103 39.57 -22.85 -15.52
CA THR A 103 38.91 -23.12 -16.82
C THR A 103 37.97 -24.33 -16.78
N THR A 104 38.00 -25.13 -15.72
CA THR A 104 37.13 -26.31 -15.54
C THR A 104 36.27 -26.16 -14.29
N ILE A 105 35.13 -26.86 -14.23
CA ILE A 105 34.21 -26.77 -13.09
C ILE A 105 34.89 -27.18 -11.76
N HIS A 106 35.81 -28.15 -11.80
CA HIS A 106 36.61 -28.56 -10.64
C HIS A 106 37.58 -27.45 -10.19
N GLN A 107 38.28 -26.80 -11.12
CA GLN A 107 39.17 -25.69 -10.79
C GLN A 107 38.40 -24.49 -10.24
N ILE A 108 37.19 -24.22 -10.74
CA ILE A 108 36.33 -23.16 -10.22
C ILE A 108 35.89 -23.49 -8.80
N SER A 109 35.49 -24.73 -8.54
CA SER A 109 35.20 -25.23 -7.19
C SER A 109 36.38 -25.00 -6.25
N ASP A 110 37.59 -25.43 -6.63
CA ASP A 110 38.79 -25.28 -5.81
C ASP A 110 39.14 -23.80 -5.59
N TYR A 111 38.93 -22.96 -6.61
CA TYR A 111 39.15 -21.52 -6.51
C TYR A 111 38.16 -20.85 -5.54
N LEU A 112 36.87 -21.16 -5.63
CA LEU A 112 35.85 -20.65 -4.70
C LEU A 112 36.16 -21.05 -3.25
N GLN A 113 36.61 -22.29 -3.02
CA GLN A 113 37.04 -22.72 -1.68
C GLN A 113 38.29 -21.97 -1.21
N LYS A 114 39.26 -21.73 -2.10
CA LYS A 114 40.49 -21.00 -1.80
C LYS A 114 40.18 -19.55 -1.41
N ILE A 115 39.39 -18.82 -2.18
CA ILE A 115 39.04 -17.43 -1.87
C ILE A 115 38.20 -17.34 -0.59
N ASN A 116 37.31 -18.30 -0.34
CA ASN A 116 36.52 -18.36 0.89
C ASN A 116 37.38 -18.48 2.16
N GLN A 117 38.58 -19.06 2.06
CA GLN A 117 39.52 -19.17 3.18
C GLN A 117 40.53 -18.02 3.25
N GLN A 118 40.97 -17.50 2.11
CA GLN A 118 42.14 -16.61 2.01
C GLN A 118 41.80 -15.15 1.68
N GLN A 119 40.63 -14.91 1.08
CA GLN A 119 40.22 -13.61 0.55
C GLN A 119 38.72 -13.36 0.82
N PRO A 120 38.31 -13.16 2.09
CA PRO A 120 36.90 -13.03 2.45
C PRO A 120 36.20 -11.85 1.77
N ASN A 121 36.95 -10.81 1.38
CA ASN A 121 36.43 -9.61 0.71
C ASN A 121 36.46 -9.72 -0.83
N ASN A 122 36.63 -10.92 -1.38
CA ASN A 122 36.63 -11.12 -2.83
C ASN A 122 35.21 -10.87 -3.39
N PRO A 123 35.04 -10.12 -4.50
CA PRO A 123 33.72 -9.84 -5.07
C PRO A 123 32.86 -11.08 -5.33
N LEU A 124 33.46 -12.23 -5.68
CA LEU A 124 32.74 -13.49 -5.87
C LEU A 124 32.04 -14.01 -4.59
N LEU A 125 32.43 -13.50 -3.42
CA LEU A 125 31.81 -13.78 -2.12
C LEU A 125 30.85 -12.65 -1.68
N SER A 126 30.60 -11.64 -2.50
CA SER A 126 29.59 -10.61 -2.21
C SER A 126 28.20 -11.15 -2.48
N THR A 127 27.24 -10.88 -1.59
CA THR A 127 25.83 -11.22 -1.81
C THR A 127 25.21 -10.47 -2.99
N TYR A 128 25.78 -9.33 -3.39
CA TYR A 128 25.28 -8.55 -4.53
C TYR A 128 25.77 -9.07 -5.88
N SER A 129 26.82 -9.89 -5.88
CA SER A 129 27.35 -10.50 -7.11
C SER A 129 26.54 -11.69 -7.62
N TRP A 130 25.49 -12.09 -6.91
CA TRP A 130 24.65 -13.24 -7.24
C TRP A 130 23.19 -12.82 -7.39
N TYR A 131 22.58 -13.19 -8.50
CA TYR A 131 21.16 -12.96 -8.79
C TYR A 131 20.37 -14.24 -8.52
N GLY A 132 19.58 -14.25 -7.45
CA GLY A 132 18.71 -15.35 -7.10
C GLY A 132 17.64 -15.56 -8.17
N LEU A 133 17.67 -16.69 -8.85
CA LEU A 133 16.75 -17.05 -9.94
C LEU A 133 15.46 -17.65 -9.39
N GLN A 134 15.60 -18.60 -8.47
CA GLN A 134 14.45 -19.30 -7.89
C GLN A 134 14.73 -19.69 -6.44
N VAL A 135 13.66 -19.66 -5.65
CA VAL A 135 13.65 -20.13 -4.27
C VAL A 135 12.53 -21.12 -4.13
N LYS A 136 12.82 -22.33 -3.66
CA LYS A 136 11.83 -23.40 -3.52
C LYS A 136 12.02 -24.22 -2.27
N GLN A 137 10.93 -24.77 -1.77
CA GLN A 137 10.90 -25.73 -0.69
C GLN A 137 10.06 -26.92 -1.14
N GLN A 138 10.67 -28.10 -1.12
CA GLN A 138 9.98 -29.34 -1.45
C GLN A 138 9.21 -29.83 -0.24
N LEU A 139 7.89 -29.89 -0.34
CA LEU A 139 6.97 -30.39 0.67
C LEU A 139 6.35 -31.72 0.23
N GLU A 140 5.76 -32.47 1.15
CA GLU A 140 5.01 -33.69 0.81
C GLU A 140 3.83 -33.42 -0.12
N THR A 141 3.24 -32.22 -0.03
CA THR A 141 2.09 -31.76 -0.81
C THR A 141 2.47 -31.16 -2.17
N GLY A 142 3.76 -31.07 -2.50
CA GLY A 142 4.26 -30.44 -3.71
C GLY A 142 5.38 -29.42 -3.42
N GLU A 143 5.65 -28.56 -4.38
CA GLU A 143 6.67 -27.51 -4.25
C GLU A 143 6.03 -26.17 -3.89
N THR A 144 6.66 -25.42 -2.99
CA THR A 144 6.31 -24.01 -2.72
C THR A 144 7.52 -23.11 -2.88
N GLY A 145 7.31 -21.84 -3.20
CA GLY A 145 8.40 -20.90 -3.45
C GLY A 145 8.06 -19.85 -4.50
N TYR A 146 9.07 -19.29 -5.13
CA TYR A 146 8.93 -18.28 -6.17
C TYR A 146 10.13 -18.29 -7.14
N ARG A 147 9.90 -17.75 -8.33
CA ARG A 147 10.92 -17.34 -9.30
C ARG A 147 11.10 -15.83 -9.24
N THR A 148 12.22 -15.34 -9.73
CA THR A 148 12.45 -13.90 -9.89
C THR A 148 12.44 -13.49 -11.35
N LEU A 149 12.39 -12.19 -11.61
CA LEU A 149 12.64 -11.62 -12.94
C LEU A 149 13.96 -12.14 -13.54
N TRP A 150 14.99 -12.34 -12.70
CA TRP A 150 16.26 -12.95 -13.13
C TRP A 150 16.13 -14.34 -13.71
N HIS A 151 15.14 -15.14 -13.29
CA HIS A 151 14.86 -16.45 -13.89
C HIS A 151 14.47 -16.34 -15.35
N TYR A 152 13.73 -15.30 -15.72
CA TYR A 152 13.25 -15.13 -17.09
C TYR A 152 14.27 -14.39 -17.94
N LEU A 153 14.90 -13.36 -17.37
CA LEU A 153 15.91 -12.55 -18.06
C LEU A 153 17.20 -13.34 -18.30
N GLN A 154 17.58 -14.21 -17.36
CA GLN A 154 18.84 -14.94 -17.32
C GLN A 154 20.06 -13.99 -17.36
N PRO A 155 20.76 -13.75 -16.23
CA PRO A 155 21.90 -12.83 -16.20
C PRO A 155 22.97 -13.09 -17.29
N SER A 156 23.12 -14.34 -17.74
CA SER A 156 23.99 -14.70 -18.87
C SER A 156 23.66 -14.01 -20.21
N ALA A 157 22.43 -13.52 -20.39
CA ALA A 157 22.00 -12.79 -21.58
C ALA A 157 22.50 -11.33 -21.59
N ILE A 158 23.03 -10.84 -20.46
CA ILE A 158 23.60 -9.51 -20.33
C ILE A 158 25.02 -9.51 -20.89
N THR A 159 25.21 -8.81 -22.00
CA THR A 159 26.50 -8.68 -22.67
C THR A 159 27.09 -7.29 -22.45
N SER A 160 28.36 -7.09 -22.83
CA SER A 160 28.98 -5.75 -22.85
C SER A 160 28.24 -4.76 -23.76
N ASP A 161 27.53 -5.27 -24.75
CA ASP A 161 26.76 -4.48 -25.72
C ASP A 161 25.32 -4.25 -25.23
N GLY A 162 25.00 -4.60 -23.97
CA GLY A 162 23.67 -4.55 -23.38
C GLY A 162 22.89 -5.86 -23.51
N ILE A 163 21.58 -5.78 -23.34
CA ILE A 163 20.62 -6.88 -23.51
C ILE A 163 19.71 -6.50 -24.68
N SER A 164 19.33 -7.45 -25.54
CA SER A 164 18.39 -7.14 -26.62
C SER A 164 16.97 -6.87 -26.08
N SER A 165 16.30 -5.85 -26.63
CA SER A 165 14.88 -5.57 -26.40
C SER A 165 14.00 -6.80 -26.49
N GLU A 166 14.22 -7.64 -27.51
CA GLU A 166 13.44 -8.86 -27.71
C GLU A 166 13.56 -9.83 -26.52
N LEU A 167 14.76 -9.99 -25.95
CA LEU A 167 14.98 -10.86 -24.79
C LEU A 167 14.37 -10.27 -23.53
N ILE A 168 14.43 -8.95 -23.36
CA ILE A 168 13.85 -8.30 -22.19
C ILE A 168 12.31 -8.36 -22.28
N SER A 169 11.74 -8.05 -23.44
CA SER A 169 10.30 -8.14 -23.70
C SER A 169 9.77 -9.55 -23.45
N ASP A 170 10.46 -10.58 -23.97
CA ASP A 170 10.09 -11.98 -23.74
C ASP A 170 10.22 -12.39 -22.27
N ALA A 171 11.29 -11.96 -21.59
CA ALA A 171 11.46 -12.20 -20.15
C ALA A 171 10.36 -11.54 -19.32
N MET A 172 9.95 -10.33 -19.69
CA MET A 172 8.88 -9.59 -19.03
C MET A 172 7.52 -10.19 -19.28
N ALA A 173 7.23 -10.59 -20.52
CA ALA A 173 6.00 -11.29 -20.84
C ALA A 173 5.87 -12.57 -20.01
N LYS A 174 6.95 -13.35 -19.89
CA LYS A 174 6.97 -14.58 -19.08
C LYS A 174 6.87 -14.30 -17.58
N PHE A 175 7.52 -13.25 -17.10
CA PHE A 175 7.42 -12.83 -15.70
C PHE A 175 5.98 -12.43 -15.34
N ALA A 176 5.38 -11.56 -16.16
CA ALA A 176 3.99 -11.13 -16.00
C ALA A 176 3.00 -12.29 -16.16
N GLN A 177 3.22 -13.19 -17.12
CA GLN A 177 2.40 -14.38 -17.31
C GLN A 177 2.47 -15.30 -16.08
N GLY A 178 3.67 -15.59 -15.57
CA GLY A 178 3.81 -16.42 -14.37
C GLY A 178 3.13 -15.79 -13.15
N TRP A 179 3.13 -14.46 -13.08
CA TRP A 179 2.45 -13.71 -12.02
C TRP A 179 0.93 -13.73 -12.20
N ALA A 180 0.41 -13.62 -13.42
CA ALA A 180 -1.01 -13.76 -13.74
C ALA A 180 -1.54 -15.18 -13.48
N ASP A 181 -0.79 -16.20 -13.89
CA ASP A 181 -1.17 -17.62 -13.76
C ASP A 181 -1.30 -18.04 -12.28
N THR A 182 -0.42 -17.52 -11.42
CA THR A 182 -0.43 -17.82 -9.98
C THR A 182 -1.37 -16.92 -9.18
N ASN A 183 -1.60 -15.68 -9.64
CA ASN A 183 -2.50 -14.73 -9.03
C ASN A 183 -3.85 -14.62 -9.77
N THR A 184 -4.38 -15.76 -10.23
CA THR A 184 -5.64 -15.90 -11.00
C THR A 184 -6.91 -15.45 -10.25
N SER A 185 -6.81 -14.69 -9.16
CA SER A 185 -8.00 -14.18 -8.47
C SER A 185 -7.92 -12.79 -7.84
N VAL A 186 -6.78 -12.16 -7.58
CA VAL A 186 -6.79 -10.98 -6.71
C VAL A 186 -5.56 -10.11 -6.94
N ILE A 187 -5.53 -9.22 -7.94
CA ILE A 187 -4.64 -8.05 -7.88
C ILE A 187 -5.35 -6.80 -8.41
N SER A 188 -5.39 -5.73 -7.59
CA SER A 188 -5.93 -4.43 -8.00
C SER A 188 -4.97 -3.73 -8.98
N GLN A 189 -5.50 -2.87 -9.85
CA GLN A 189 -4.68 -2.04 -10.75
C GLN A 189 -3.58 -1.26 -10.02
N ASP A 190 -3.81 -0.90 -8.75
CA ASP A 190 -2.84 -0.17 -7.92
C ASP A 190 -1.62 -1.01 -7.52
N VAL A 191 -1.83 -2.29 -7.17
CA VAL A 191 -0.72 -3.21 -6.81
C VAL A 191 0.07 -3.60 -8.06
N MET A 192 -0.59 -3.69 -9.22
CA MET A 192 0.08 -3.83 -10.51
C MET A 192 0.97 -2.64 -10.83
N ALA A 193 0.47 -1.42 -10.63
CA ALA A 193 1.24 -0.19 -10.88
C ALA A 193 2.43 -0.04 -9.93
N GLU A 194 2.25 -0.39 -8.64
CA GLU A 194 3.32 -0.35 -7.63
C GLU A 194 4.42 -1.38 -7.91
N ALA A 195 4.04 -2.61 -8.27
CA ALA A 195 5.02 -3.63 -8.69
C ALA A 195 5.77 -3.25 -9.97
N LEU A 196 5.10 -2.55 -10.90
CA LEU A 196 5.69 -2.08 -12.15
C LEU A 196 6.71 -0.95 -11.91
N GLU A 197 6.40 -0.01 -11.02
CA GLU A 197 7.31 1.09 -10.65
C GLU A 197 8.58 0.56 -9.99
N GLU A 198 8.46 -0.42 -9.09
CA GLU A 198 9.61 -1.02 -8.40
C GLU A 198 10.43 -1.93 -9.33
N MET A 199 9.82 -2.59 -10.31
CA MET A 199 10.54 -3.38 -11.30
C MET A 199 11.33 -2.49 -12.27
N THR A 200 10.76 -1.35 -12.66
CA THR A 200 11.47 -0.33 -13.46
C THR A 200 12.70 0.16 -12.70
N ARG A 201 12.55 0.48 -11.42
CA ARG A 201 13.67 0.91 -10.56
C ARG A 201 14.74 -0.17 -10.41
N ALA A 202 14.36 -1.45 -10.30
CA ALA A 202 15.32 -2.55 -10.20
C ALA A 202 16.17 -2.73 -11.47
N ILE A 203 15.63 -2.36 -12.64
CA ILE A 203 16.35 -2.37 -13.92
C ILE A 203 17.26 -1.14 -14.03
N GLU A 204 16.78 0.03 -13.63
CA GLU A 204 17.58 1.27 -13.57
C GLU A 204 18.83 1.08 -12.69
N GLU A 205 18.67 0.51 -11.49
CA GLU A 205 19.79 0.19 -10.58
C GLU A 205 20.79 -0.83 -11.18
N LEU A 206 20.32 -1.75 -12.02
CA LEU A 206 21.19 -2.67 -12.74
C LEU A 206 22.02 -1.95 -13.80
N THR A 207 21.39 -1.08 -14.60
CA THR A 207 22.09 -0.30 -15.62
C THR A 207 23.16 0.61 -15.01
N ASP A 208 22.91 1.18 -13.84
CA ASP A 208 23.89 1.98 -13.09
C ASP A 208 25.09 1.16 -12.59
N SER A 209 24.91 -0.15 -12.39
CA SER A 209 25.97 -1.06 -11.93
C SER A 209 26.97 -1.44 -13.04
N PHE A 210 26.62 -1.23 -14.31
CA PHE A 210 27.51 -1.46 -15.45
C PHE A 210 28.26 -0.19 -15.83
N SER A 211 29.36 0.12 -15.11
CA SER A 211 30.16 1.34 -15.32
C SER A 211 30.79 1.53 -16.71
N GLU A 212 30.54 0.62 -17.67
CA GLU A 212 31.09 0.63 -19.03
C GLU A 212 30.03 0.70 -20.14
N ILE A 213 28.73 0.62 -19.82
CA ILE A 213 27.69 0.88 -20.81
C ILE A 213 27.61 2.40 -20.98
N THR A 214 27.83 2.90 -22.20
CA THR A 214 27.72 4.33 -22.45
C THR A 214 26.33 4.82 -22.05
N GLU A 215 26.23 5.99 -21.41
CA GLU A 215 24.97 6.66 -20.99
C GLU A 215 23.84 6.54 -22.04
N LYS A 216 24.22 6.62 -23.33
CA LYS A 216 23.33 6.50 -24.48
C LYS A 216 22.75 5.10 -24.72
N LEU A 217 23.51 4.03 -24.45
CA LEU A 217 23.01 2.65 -24.52
C LEU A 217 22.13 2.33 -23.32
N VAL A 218 22.41 2.91 -22.14
CA VAL A 218 21.55 2.78 -20.97
C VAL A 218 20.17 3.37 -21.26
N ASP A 219 20.12 4.61 -21.75
CA ASP A 219 18.86 5.27 -22.13
C ASP A 219 18.10 4.48 -23.21
N GLU A 220 18.80 4.01 -24.26
CA GLU A 220 18.18 3.22 -25.33
C GLU A 220 17.63 1.87 -24.82
N THR A 221 18.35 1.20 -23.92
CA THR A 221 17.89 -0.06 -23.32
C THR A 221 16.72 0.18 -22.36
N VAL A 222 16.75 1.24 -21.55
CA VAL A 222 15.66 1.61 -20.63
C VAL A 222 14.40 2.03 -21.40
N ASP A 223 14.55 2.80 -22.48
CA ASP A 223 13.43 3.20 -23.34
C ASP A 223 12.81 1.98 -24.04
N GLU A 224 13.63 1.05 -24.54
CA GLU A 224 13.16 -0.20 -25.14
C GLU A 224 12.40 -1.08 -24.13
N ILE A 225 12.88 -1.15 -22.89
CA ILE A 225 12.20 -1.85 -21.78
C ILE A 225 10.87 -1.18 -21.46
N THR A 226 10.87 0.14 -21.33
CA THR A 226 9.67 0.94 -21.02
C THR A 226 8.62 0.77 -22.12
N ASN A 227 9.03 0.74 -23.38
CA ASN A 227 8.13 0.52 -24.52
C ASN A 227 7.60 -0.92 -24.57
N ALA A 228 8.45 -1.93 -24.35
CA ALA A 228 8.02 -3.33 -24.26
C ALA A 228 7.00 -3.52 -23.12
N PHE A 229 7.17 -2.80 -22.01
CA PHE A 229 6.20 -2.78 -20.93
C PHE A 229 4.93 -2.00 -21.23
N ALA A 230 5.01 -0.89 -21.94
CA ALA A 230 3.83 -0.17 -22.39
C ALA A 230 2.97 -1.06 -23.28
N GLU A 231 3.59 -1.78 -24.22
CA GLU A 231 2.93 -2.78 -25.07
C GLU A 231 2.39 -3.97 -24.27
N LEU A 232 3.13 -4.46 -23.27
CA LEU A 232 2.65 -5.52 -22.38
C LEU A 232 1.50 -5.04 -21.50
N THR A 233 1.53 -3.79 -21.03
CA THR A 233 0.47 -3.17 -20.22
C THR A 233 -0.77 -2.94 -21.06
N GLU A 234 -0.62 -2.57 -22.33
CA GLU A 234 -1.71 -2.47 -23.30
C GLU A 234 -2.29 -3.85 -23.61
N SER A 235 -1.44 -4.87 -23.79
CA SER A 235 -1.85 -6.26 -23.97
C SER A 235 -2.51 -6.86 -22.72
N ILE A 236 -2.01 -6.55 -21.52
CA ILE A 236 -2.63 -6.93 -20.24
C ILE A 236 -3.91 -6.13 -20.04
N SER A 237 -3.98 -4.86 -20.47
CA SER A 237 -5.21 -4.07 -20.48
C SER A 237 -6.27 -4.72 -21.37
N GLU A 238 -5.92 -5.14 -22.59
CA GLU A 238 -6.81 -5.86 -23.50
C GLU A 238 -7.23 -7.23 -22.92
N ILE A 239 -6.31 -7.97 -22.28
CA ILE A 239 -6.64 -9.21 -21.54
C ILE A 239 -7.53 -8.89 -20.32
N THR A 240 -7.34 -7.77 -19.63
CA THR A 240 -8.20 -7.35 -18.52
C THR A 240 -9.54 -6.79 -18.99
N GLU A 241 -9.65 -6.30 -20.23
CA GLU A 241 -10.93 -5.93 -20.85
C GLU A 241 -11.73 -7.17 -21.27
N GLU A 242 -11.07 -8.29 -21.62
CA GLU A 242 -11.75 -9.59 -21.79
C GLU A 242 -12.01 -10.33 -20.45
N VAL A 243 -11.21 -10.09 -19.40
CA VAL A 243 -11.36 -10.70 -18.05
C VAL A 243 -12.23 -9.86 -17.10
N THR A 244 -12.62 -8.63 -17.46
CA THR A 244 -13.54 -7.79 -16.65
C THR A 244 -15.00 -8.23 -16.74
N GLU A 245 -15.32 -9.25 -17.53
CA GLU A 245 -16.50 -10.08 -17.30
C GLU A 245 -16.14 -11.25 -16.37
N GLU A 246 -16.65 -11.20 -15.12
CA GLU A 246 -16.61 -12.24 -14.05
C GLU A 246 -15.66 -12.06 -12.83
N ALA A 247 -15.53 -10.86 -12.26
CA ALA A 247 -15.23 -10.77 -10.82
C ALA A 247 -16.42 -11.31 -10.00
N ASN A 248 -16.36 -12.58 -9.58
CA ASN A 248 -17.41 -13.20 -8.77
C ASN A 248 -17.48 -12.58 -7.34
N ILE A 249 -18.62 -12.74 -6.65
CA ILE A 249 -18.93 -12.08 -5.37
C ILE A 249 -17.87 -12.39 -4.31
N PHE A 250 -17.32 -13.61 -4.34
CA PHE A 250 -16.33 -14.09 -3.40
C PHE A 250 -15.01 -13.35 -3.54
N THR A 251 -14.52 -13.16 -4.77
CA THR A 251 -13.34 -12.33 -5.04
C THR A 251 -13.52 -10.91 -4.52
N ALA A 252 -14.67 -10.27 -4.81
CA ALA A 252 -14.96 -8.92 -4.31
C ALA A 252 -14.98 -8.86 -2.77
N THR A 253 -15.45 -9.93 -2.12
CA THR A 253 -15.48 -10.05 -0.66
C THR A 253 -14.06 -10.12 -0.07
N ILE A 254 -13.17 -10.93 -0.65
CA ILE A 254 -11.76 -11.03 -0.23
C ILE A 254 -11.07 -9.68 -0.34
N ASN A 255 -11.21 -9.02 -1.51
CA ASN A 255 -10.57 -7.73 -1.78
C ASN A 255 -11.00 -6.67 -0.77
N PHE A 256 -12.29 -6.65 -0.40
CA PHE A 256 -12.81 -5.72 0.60
C PHE A 256 -12.12 -5.92 1.96
N PHE A 257 -12.10 -7.15 2.50
CA PHE A 257 -11.54 -7.38 3.83
C PHE A 257 -10.02 -7.22 3.89
N GLN A 258 -9.29 -7.54 2.82
CA GLN A 258 -7.87 -7.24 2.69
C GLN A 258 -7.62 -5.73 2.70
N ALA A 259 -8.37 -4.96 1.91
CA ALA A 259 -8.24 -3.51 1.84
C ALA A 259 -8.59 -2.80 3.17
N GLN A 260 -9.51 -3.36 3.96
CA GLN A 260 -9.80 -2.86 5.31
C GLN A 260 -8.82 -3.39 6.38
N ASN A 261 -7.84 -4.20 6.00
CA ASN A 261 -6.87 -4.85 6.90
C ASN A 261 -7.51 -5.73 7.99
N TRP A 262 -8.63 -6.39 7.66
CA TRP A 262 -9.27 -7.35 8.56
C TRP A 262 -8.59 -8.71 8.44
N GLN A 263 -8.35 -9.37 9.57
CA GLN A 263 -7.86 -10.75 9.59
C GLN A 263 -9.02 -11.71 9.34
N PHE A 264 -8.85 -12.64 8.40
CA PHE A 264 -9.87 -13.64 8.07
C PHE A 264 -9.25 -14.98 7.67
N GLN A 265 -10.08 -16.02 7.73
CA GLN A 265 -9.75 -17.36 7.23
C GLN A 265 -10.85 -17.81 6.27
N GLN A 266 -10.48 -18.39 5.12
CA GLN A 266 -11.45 -19.02 4.25
C GLN A 266 -11.87 -20.39 4.80
N ILE A 267 -13.17 -20.68 4.81
CA ILE A 267 -13.67 -22.00 5.14
C ILE A 267 -13.40 -22.95 3.96
N PRO A 268 -12.66 -24.07 4.16
CA PRO A 268 -12.32 -24.98 3.08
C PRO A 268 -13.54 -25.49 2.33
N GLY A 269 -13.50 -25.39 1.00
CA GLY A 269 -14.60 -25.85 0.14
C GLY A 269 -15.83 -24.94 0.10
N GLU A 270 -15.81 -23.79 0.79
CA GLU A 270 -16.87 -22.79 0.77
C GLU A 270 -16.38 -21.42 0.28
N SER A 271 -17.27 -20.69 -0.39
CA SER A 271 -17.12 -19.25 -0.68
C SER A 271 -17.51 -18.43 0.56
N THR A 272 -16.92 -18.75 1.71
CA THR A 272 -17.21 -18.12 3.00
C THR A 272 -15.91 -17.77 3.71
N LEU A 273 -15.79 -16.53 4.17
CA LEU A 273 -14.71 -16.08 5.06
C LEU A 273 -15.22 -16.03 6.49
N GLN A 274 -14.45 -16.61 7.42
CA GLN A 274 -14.62 -16.46 8.86
C GLN A 274 -13.71 -15.34 9.35
N LEU A 275 -14.25 -14.43 10.16
CA LEU A 275 -13.53 -13.28 10.71
C LEU A 275 -13.86 -13.16 12.19
N ALA A 276 -12.99 -12.53 12.97
CA ALA A 276 -13.30 -12.15 14.35
C ALA A 276 -13.49 -10.64 14.43
N PHE A 277 -14.52 -10.19 15.16
CA PHE A 277 -14.75 -8.78 15.44
C PHE A 277 -14.73 -8.53 16.94
N ALA A 278 -14.04 -7.47 17.36
CA ALA A 278 -14.00 -6.98 18.73
C ALA A 278 -14.74 -5.64 18.79
N GLY A 279 -15.93 -5.64 19.39
CA GLY A 279 -16.69 -4.44 19.72
C GLY A 279 -16.46 -3.99 21.16
N GLU A 280 -17.20 -2.97 21.60
CA GLU A 280 -17.10 -2.46 22.98
C GLU A 280 -17.66 -3.45 23.99
N ASN A 281 -18.67 -4.24 23.59
CA ASN A 281 -19.46 -5.08 24.48
C ASN A 281 -19.09 -6.57 24.38
N GLY A 282 -18.20 -6.95 23.47
CA GLY A 282 -17.71 -8.31 23.35
C GLY A 282 -16.88 -8.58 22.10
N THR A 283 -16.46 -9.84 21.96
CA THR A 283 -15.78 -10.35 20.77
C THR A 283 -16.57 -11.52 20.22
N TRP A 284 -16.75 -11.58 18.91
CA TRP A 284 -17.49 -12.65 18.26
C TRP A 284 -17.00 -12.99 16.86
N ASP A 285 -17.42 -14.17 16.40
CA ASP A 285 -17.17 -14.63 15.05
C ASP A 285 -18.17 -14.02 14.07
N CYS A 286 -17.65 -13.65 12.91
CA CYS A 286 -18.39 -13.19 11.75
C CYS A 286 -18.18 -14.15 10.57
N TYR A 287 -19.15 -14.19 9.66
CA TYR A 287 -19.09 -14.98 8.44
C TYR A 287 -19.53 -14.16 7.24
N ALA A 288 -18.63 -13.93 6.29
CA ALA A 288 -18.92 -13.30 5.01
C ALA A 288 -19.10 -14.38 3.93
N LYS A 289 -20.32 -14.58 3.46
CA LYS A 289 -20.69 -15.66 2.54
C LYS A 289 -21.09 -15.10 1.18
N ALA A 290 -20.32 -15.49 0.16
CA ALA A 290 -20.64 -15.26 -1.23
C ALA A 290 -21.51 -16.41 -1.75
N ARG A 291 -22.71 -16.08 -2.24
CA ARG A 291 -23.67 -17.04 -2.79
C ARG A 291 -23.76 -16.86 -4.31
N GLU A 292 -22.72 -17.30 -5.01
CA GLU A 292 -22.55 -17.05 -6.45
C GLU A 292 -23.76 -17.48 -7.30
N LYS A 293 -24.25 -18.70 -7.08
CA LYS A 293 -25.40 -19.23 -7.82
C LYS A 293 -26.68 -18.42 -7.61
N GLN A 294 -26.82 -17.78 -6.46
CA GLN A 294 -27.98 -16.96 -6.12
C GLN A 294 -27.72 -15.46 -6.35
N GLN A 295 -26.50 -15.08 -6.74
CA GLN A 295 -26.06 -13.69 -6.88
C GLN A 295 -26.35 -12.87 -5.62
N GLN A 296 -25.90 -13.37 -4.46
CA GLN A 296 -26.14 -12.75 -3.16
C GLN A 296 -24.86 -12.67 -2.34
N PHE A 297 -24.72 -11.57 -1.60
CA PHE A 297 -23.76 -11.46 -0.52
C PHE A 297 -24.51 -11.50 0.82
N VAL A 298 -23.99 -12.25 1.78
CA VAL A 298 -24.56 -12.35 3.13
C VAL A 298 -23.45 -12.23 4.16
N PHE A 299 -23.64 -11.37 5.15
CA PHE A 299 -22.73 -11.21 6.27
C PHE A 299 -23.46 -11.52 7.58
N TYR A 300 -22.83 -12.33 8.43
CA TYR A 300 -23.35 -12.74 9.72
C TYR A 300 -22.42 -12.31 10.85
N SER A 301 -22.98 -11.76 11.93
CA SER A 301 -22.36 -11.73 13.26
C SER A 301 -23.00 -12.80 14.12
N ILE A 302 -22.21 -13.68 14.73
CA ILE A 302 -22.71 -14.73 15.64
C ILE A 302 -22.67 -14.19 17.06
N CYS A 303 -23.78 -14.21 17.80
CA CYS A 303 -23.76 -13.79 19.19
C CYS A 303 -22.84 -14.72 20.00
N PRO A 304 -21.94 -14.20 20.85
CA PRO A 304 -20.97 -15.02 21.59
C PRO A 304 -21.62 -15.87 22.69
N VAL A 305 -22.92 -15.69 22.96
CA VAL A 305 -23.67 -16.45 23.96
C VAL A 305 -24.86 -17.17 23.32
N ASN A 306 -24.99 -18.46 23.65
CA ASN A 306 -26.15 -19.26 23.25
C ASN A 306 -27.27 -19.14 24.28
N VAL A 307 -28.51 -19.05 23.79
CA VAL A 307 -29.71 -18.92 24.62
C VAL A 307 -30.10 -20.27 25.24
N PRO A 308 -30.16 -20.38 26.58
CA PRO A 308 -30.65 -21.56 27.26
C PRO A 308 -32.10 -21.86 26.88
N LYS A 309 -32.44 -23.15 26.73
CA LYS A 309 -33.78 -23.60 26.28
C LYS A 309 -34.96 -22.92 26.99
N PRO A 310 -34.97 -22.73 28.33
CA PRO A 310 -36.08 -22.05 29.03
C PRO A 310 -36.24 -20.57 28.66
N LYS A 311 -35.18 -19.92 28.18
CA LYS A 311 -35.11 -18.49 27.87
C LYS A 311 -35.37 -18.17 26.39
N ARG A 312 -35.44 -19.17 25.51
CA ARG A 312 -35.62 -18.95 24.06
C ARG A 312 -36.91 -18.23 23.70
N ARG A 313 -37.99 -18.45 24.45
CA ARG A 313 -39.26 -17.72 24.23
C ARG A 313 -39.14 -16.23 24.55
N ILE A 314 -38.51 -15.88 25.68
CA ILE A 314 -38.36 -14.48 26.08
C ILE A 314 -37.35 -13.75 25.18
N LEU A 315 -36.28 -14.41 24.74
CA LEU A 315 -35.40 -13.86 23.70
C LEU A 315 -36.09 -13.76 22.35
N GLY A 316 -36.98 -14.70 21.99
CA GLY A 316 -37.79 -14.59 20.78
C GLY A 316 -38.61 -13.31 20.74
N GLU A 317 -39.17 -12.89 21.88
CA GLU A 317 -39.83 -11.58 22.01
C GLU A 317 -38.85 -10.41 21.83
N LEU A 318 -37.67 -10.47 22.45
CA LEU A 318 -36.64 -9.44 22.31
C LEU A 318 -36.20 -9.27 20.85
N ILE A 319 -35.91 -10.39 20.16
CA ILE A 319 -35.54 -10.39 18.74
C ILE A 319 -36.66 -9.82 17.87
N ALA A 320 -37.92 -10.21 18.11
CA ALA A 320 -39.05 -9.69 17.35
C ALA A 320 -39.24 -8.18 17.52
N ARG A 321 -38.98 -7.66 18.73
CA ARG A 321 -39.01 -6.22 19.02
C ARG A 321 -37.84 -5.49 18.37
N ALA A 322 -36.62 -6.01 18.51
CA ALA A 322 -35.41 -5.44 17.90
C ALA A 322 -35.53 -5.33 16.37
N ASN A 323 -36.13 -6.34 15.72
CA ASN A 323 -36.33 -6.34 14.28
C ASN A 323 -37.44 -5.39 13.80
N TYR A 324 -38.32 -4.93 14.71
CA TYR A 324 -39.44 -4.07 14.33
C TYR A 324 -38.94 -2.64 14.08
N GLY A 325 -38.79 -2.27 12.81
CA GLY A 325 -38.28 -0.97 12.40
C GLY A 325 -36.82 -0.99 11.92
N THR A 326 -36.14 -2.13 11.98
CA THR A 326 -34.80 -2.28 11.41
C THR A 326 -34.85 -2.16 9.88
N ILE A 327 -34.06 -1.24 9.32
CA ILE A 327 -33.99 -1.02 7.86
C ILE A 327 -32.94 -1.92 7.20
N ILE A 328 -31.76 -2.07 7.83
CA ILE A 328 -30.65 -2.86 7.29
C ILE A 328 -30.34 -4.02 8.23
N GLY A 329 -30.68 -5.23 7.78
CA GLY A 329 -30.42 -6.48 8.47
C GLY A 329 -31.54 -6.95 9.40
N ASN A 330 -31.30 -8.06 10.08
CA ASN A 330 -32.21 -8.62 11.07
C ASN A 330 -31.47 -9.57 12.03
N PHE A 331 -31.96 -9.67 13.27
CA PHE A 331 -31.61 -10.75 14.18
C PHE A 331 -32.36 -12.05 13.82
N GLU A 332 -31.68 -13.17 14.00
CA GLU A 332 -32.20 -14.53 13.86
C GLU A 332 -31.95 -15.30 15.16
N LEU A 333 -32.93 -16.11 15.60
CA LEU A 333 -32.79 -17.01 16.74
C LEU A 333 -33.09 -18.43 16.28
N ASN A 334 -32.12 -19.32 16.42
CA ASN A 334 -32.33 -20.74 16.25
C ASN A 334 -32.97 -21.33 17.53
N PHE A 335 -34.22 -21.77 17.45
CA PHE A 335 -34.94 -22.31 18.60
C PHE A 335 -34.44 -23.67 19.09
N ASP A 336 -33.70 -24.42 18.28
CA ASP A 336 -33.16 -25.73 18.62
C ASP A 336 -31.81 -25.62 19.33
N THR A 337 -30.91 -24.79 18.81
CA THR A 337 -29.56 -24.60 19.36
C THR A 337 -29.49 -23.45 20.37
N GLY A 338 -30.33 -22.42 20.23
CA GLY A 338 -30.26 -21.18 20.99
C GLY A 338 -29.28 -20.16 20.42
N GLU A 339 -28.69 -20.42 19.26
CA GLU A 339 -27.77 -19.50 18.61
C GLU A 339 -28.51 -18.26 18.10
N ILE A 340 -27.93 -17.09 18.33
CA ILE A 340 -28.41 -15.81 17.81
C ILE A 340 -27.43 -15.33 16.74
N ARG A 341 -27.95 -14.79 15.64
CA ARG A 341 -27.14 -14.14 14.60
C ARG A 341 -27.73 -12.80 14.22
N TYR A 342 -26.89 -11.83 13.87
CA TYR A 342 -27.34 -10.66 13.11
C TYR A 342 -26.90 -10.81 11.65
N LYS A 343 -27.86 -10.69 10.72
CA LYS A 343 -27.64 -10.93 9.30
C LYS A 343 -27.88 -9.65 8.51
N THR A 344 -26.94 -9.30 7.64
CA THR A 344 -27.13 -8.34 6.55
C THR A 344 -26.91 -9.07 5.23
N SER A 345 -27.65 -8.68 4.20
CA SER A 345 -27.55 -9.34 2.89
C SER A 345 -28.04 -8.43 1.78
N MET A 346 -27.50 -8.64 0.58
CA MET A 346 -28.01 -8.00 -0.63
C MET A 346 -27.98 -8.95 -1.82
N SER A 347 -28.85 -8.67 -2.79
CA SER A 347 -28.71 -9.23 -4.13
C SER A 347 -27.70 -8.39 -4.91
N VAL A 348 -26.79 -9.06 -5.60
CA VAL A 348 -25.75 -8.48 -6.45
C VAL A 348 -26.23 -8.56 -7.89
N LYS A 349 -26.15 -7.46 -8.64
CA LYS A 349 -26.43 -7.44 -10.08
C LYS A 349 -25.26 -6.79 -10.79
N GLU A 350 -24.80 -7.39 -11.89
CA GLU A 350 -23.87 -6.77 -12.85
C GLU A 350 -22.63 -6.14 -12.18
N ASN A 351 -21.87 -6.89 -11.39
CA ASN A 351 -20.60 -6.45 -10.79
C ASN A 351 -20.61 -5.21 -9.87
N ARG A 352 -21.76 -4.78 -9.33
CA ARG A 352 -21.86 -3.57 -8.49
C ARG A 352 -21.47 -3.73 -7.02
N LEU A 353 -20.62 -4.68 -6.66
CA LEU A 353 -20.10 -4.77 -5.30
C LEU A 353 -18.90 -3.84 -5.15
N THR A 354 -19.18 -2.61 -4.72
CA THR A 354 -18.13 -1.64 -4.39
C THR A 354 -17.70 -1.79 -2.94
N SER A 355 -16.50 -1.30 -2.61
CA SER A 355 -16.04 -1.21 -1.21
C SER A 355 -17.06 -0.48 -0.32
N GLU A 356 -17.70 0.58 -0.83
CA GLU A 356 -18.73 1.33 -0.12
C GLU A 356 -19.98 0.47 0.17
N THR A 357 -20.40 -0.36 -0.78
CA THR A 357 -21.51 -1.29 -0.61
C THR A 357 -21.21 -2.33 0.48
N PHE A 358 -19.99 -2.84 0.56
CA PHE A 358 -19.59 -3.73 1.64
C PHE A 358 -19.61 -3.03 2.99
N LYS A 359 -19.09 -1.79 3.11
CA LYS A 359 -19.16 -1.01 4.36
C LYS A 359 -20.60 -0.84 4.84
N GLN A 360 -21.52 -0.54 3.93
CA GLN A 360 -22.96 -0.38 4.23
C GLN A 360 -23.64 -1.67 4.71
N LEU A 361 -23.05 -2.84 4.49
CA LEU A 361 -23.58 -4.11 4.98
C LEU A 361 -22.83 -4.65 6.20
N VAL A 362 -21.51 -4.51 6.22
CA VAL A 362 -20.63 -5.09 7.25
C VAL A 362 -20.64 -4.24 8.51
N TYR A 363 -20.49 -2.92 8.41
CA TYR A 363 -20.38 -2.05 9.59
C TYR A 363 -21.70 -1.98 10.37
N PRO A 364 -22.87 -1.74 9.74
CA PRO A 364 -24.13 -1.80 10.47
C PRO A 364 -24.38 -3.16 11.12
N ASN A 365 -23.87 -4.26 10.53
CA ASN A 365 -24.05 -5.59 11.09
C ASN A 365 -23.32 -5.76 12.43
N VAL A 366 -22.02 -5.49 12.45
CA VAL A 366 -21.20 -5.65 13.66
C VAL A 366 -21.58 -4.63 14.73
N LEU A 367 -21.87 -3.37 14.36
CA LEU A 367 -22.28 -2.33 15.30
C LEU A 367 -23.65 -2.62 15.93
N THR A 368 -24.59 -3.19 15.16
CA THR A 368 -25.90 -3.57 15.72
C THR A 368 -25.76 -4.76 16.67
N MET A 369 -24.93 -5.75 16.36
CA MET A 369 -24.64 -6.84 17.31
C MET A 369 -24.07 -6.28 18.62
N ASP A 370 -23.07 -5.39 18.54
CA ASP A 370 -22.44 -4.80 19.71
C ASP A 370 -23.44 -4.05 20.59
N ARG A 371 -24.25 -3.17 19.98
CA ARG A 371 -25.26 -2.35 20.66
C ARG A 371 -26.30 -3.19 21.41
N TYR A 372 -26.72 -4.32 20.82
CA TYR A 372 -27.78 -5.16 21.40
C TYR A 372 -27.25 -6.25 22.34
N LEU A 373 -25.94 -6.57 22.28
CA LEU A 373 -25.33 -7.64 23.05
C LEU A 373 -25.57 -7.52 24.57
N PRO A 374 -25.39 -6.35 25.22
CA PRO A 374 -25.69 -6.21 26.64
C PRO A 374 -27.15 -6.54 26.98
N GLY A 375 -28.11 -6.03 26.20
CA GLY A 375 -29.53 -6.30 26.44
C GLY A 375 -29.90 -7.77 26.21
N ILE A 376 -29.29 -8.42 25.23
CA ILE A 376 -29.42 -9.88 25.04
C ILE A 376 -28.94 -10.61 26.30
N ILE A 377 -27.76 -10.27 26.82
CA ILE A 377 -27.17 -10.88 28.02
C ILE A 377 -28.08 -10.66 29.24
N SER A 378 -28.55 -9.42 29.49
CA SER A 378 -29.41 -9.11 30.64
C SER A 378 -30.77 -9.83 30.60
N VAL A 379 -31.33 -10.09 29.42
CA VAL A 379 -32.57 -10.87 29.29
C VAL A 379 -32.30 -12.37 29.47
N ILE A 380 -31.16 -12.88 28.99
CA ILE A 380 -30.73 -14.26 29.26
C ILE A 380 -30.59 -14.47 30.78
N SER A 381 -29.89 -13.58 31.48
CA SER A 381 -29.70 -13.64 32.93
C SER A 381 -31.02 -13.47 33.69
N GLY A 382 -31.99 -12.76 33.10
CA GLY A 382 -33.32 -12.51 33.68
C GLY A 382 -33.38 -11.28 34.58
N GLU A 383 -32.39 -10.40 34.47
CA GLU A 383 -32.33 -9.12 35.19
C GLU A 383 -33.40 -8.13 34.71
N ILE A 384 -33.73 -8.17 33.42
CA ILE A 384 -34.71 -7.26 32.80
C ILE A 384 -35.61 -8.01 31.81
N SER A 385 -36.79 -7.42 31.52
CA SER A 385 -37.72 -7.94 30.51
C SER A 385 -37.30 -7.51 29.10
N SER A 386 -37.74 -8.25 28.09
CA SER A 386 -37.47 -7.95 26.68
C SER A 386 -37.89 -6.54 26.28
N ALA A 387 -39.07 -6.08 26.73
CA ALA A 387 -39.54 -4.72 26.46
C ALA A 387 -38.67 -3.64 27.11
N LYS A 388 -38.17 -3.87 28.34
CA LYS A 388 -37.29 -2.91 29.02
C LYS A 388 -35.92 -2.86 28.37
N ALA A 389 -35.36 -4.01 27.97
CA ALA A 389 -34.07 -4.07 27.28
C ALA A 389 -34.09 -3.27 25.98
N ILE A 390 -35.09 -3.49 25.12
CA ILE A 390 -35.25 -2.75 23.86
C ILE A 390 -35.39 -1.26 24.11
N ARG A 391 -36.25 -0.86 25.05
CA ARG A 391 -36.42 0.54 25.42
C ARG A 391 -35.11 1.17 25.87
N GLN A 392 -34.28 0.49 26.66
CA GLN A 392 -32.98 1.01 27.09
C GLN A 392 -31.97 1.12 25.94
N ILE A 393 -32.00 0.17 25.00
CA ILE A 393 -31.13 0.19 23.82
C ILE A 393 -31.53 1.33 22.87
N GLU A 394 -32.83 1.57 22.68
CA GLU A 394 -33.38 2.49 21.66
C GLU A 394 -33.72 3.90 22.20
N GLU A 395 -34.00 4.11 23.50
CA GLU A 395 -34.27 5.45 24.06
C GLU A 395 -33.05 6.38 24.04
N ILE A 396 -31.87 5.84 23.81
CA ILE A 396 -30.66 6.62 23.51
C ILE A 396 -30.90 7.52 22.26
N ASP A 397 -31.83 7.17 21.36
CA ASP A 397 -32.15 7.92 20.12
C ASP A 397 -33.31 8.95 20.22
N LEU A 398 -34.05 9.07 21.34
CA LEU A 398 -35.34 9.82 21.40
C LEU A 398 -35.32 11.16 22.18
N SER A 399 -34.17 11.79 22.41
CA SER A 399 -34.11 13.13 23.03
C SER A 399 -34.52 14.24 22.04
N PRO A 400 -35.52 15.12 22.32
CA PRO A 400 -36.09 16.03 21.32
C PRO A 400 -35.30 17.34 21.13
N GLN A 401 -35.02 17.69 19.87
CA GLN A 401 -34.61 19.03 19.43
C GLN A 401 -35.81 19.99 19.38
N PRO A 402 -35.72 21.26 19.83
CA PRO A 402 -36.83 22.20 19.75
C PRO A 402 -36.99 22.75 18.33
N SER A 403 -38.19 22.56 17.78
CA SER A 403 -38.70 23.20 16.58
C SER A 403 -38.82 24.72 16.74
N ASN A 404 -38.46 25.52 15.73
CA ASN A 404 -39.10 26.80 15.50
C ASN A 404 -39.21 27.13 14.00
N SER A 405 -40.46 27.23 13.57
CA SER A 405 -40.96 27.87 12.36
C SER A 405 -40.66 29.37 12.33
N SER A 406 -40.36 29.90 11.13
CA SER A 406 -40.40 31.34 10.84
C SER A 406 -41.79 31.94 11.11
N PRO A 407 -41.88 33.25 11.43
CA PRO A 407 -42.20 34.22 10.39
C PRO A 407 -41.38 35.53 10.49
N GLY A 408 -41.38 36.30 9.40
CA GLY A 408 -40.58 37.50 9.23
C GLY A 408 -41.14 38.79 9.84
N GLU A 409 -40.44 39.87 9.46
CA GLU A 409 -40.74 41.31 9.64
C GLU A 409 -40.73 41.83 11.09
N ASP A 410 -39.67 42.57 11.47
CA ASP A 410 -39.72 44.04 11.42
C ASP A 410 -38.40 44.71 11.85
N LEU A 411 -38.20 45.88 11.23
CA LEU A 411 -37.08 46.80 11.37
C LEU A 411 -37.12 47.59 12.70
N ILE A 412 -36.01 48.32 12.95
CA ILE A 412 -35.90 49.66 13.59
C ILE A 412 -35.10 49.73 14.92
N ASP A 413 -33.91 50.31 14.75
CA ASP A 413 -33.22 51.35 15.53
C ASP A 413 -32.46 51.11 16.86
N ASN A 414 -31.27 51.71 16.79
CA ASN A 414 -30.61 52.61 17.75
C ASN A 414 -29.95 52.05 19.02
N GLN A 415 -28.61 51.93 18.90
CA GLN A 415 -27.55 52.51 19.76
C GLN A 415 -28.00 53.57 20.82
N PRO A 416 -27.24 53.84 21.92
CA PRO A 416 -25.76 53.88 21.94
C PRO A 416 -25.00 53.52 23.26
N LEU A 417 -23.68 53.29 23.06
CA LEU A 417 -22.46 53.74 23.79
C LEU A 417 -22.56 54.09 25.32
N VAL A 418 -21.57 53.78 26.17
CA VAL A 418 -20.37 54.64 26.39
C VAL A 418 -19.41 53.94 27.40
N ILE A 419 -18.16 53.60 27.03
CA ILE A 419 -16.85 54.28 27.23
C ILE A 419 -16.15 54.01 28.59
N SER A 420 -14.95 53.45 28.51
CA SER A 420 -13.69 54.08 28.97
C SER A 420 -12.51 53.31 28.35
N ASP A 421 -11.97 53.75 27.20
CA ASP A 421 -10.88 54.74 27.01
C ASP A 421 -9.61 54.37 27.80
N GLU A 422 -8.38 54.53 27.31
CA GLU A 422 -7.76 54.78 26.00
C GLU A 422 -6.28 54.96 26.40
N THR A 423 -5.31 54.54 25.58
CA THR A 423 -4.15 55.40 25.34
C THR A 423 -3.62 55.14 23.95
N LYS A 424 -3.76 56.19 23.14
CA LYS A 424 -3.39 56.36 21.73
C LYS A 424 -1.88 56.21 21.53
N GLU A 425 -1.49 55.73 20.36
CA GLU A 425 -0.60 56.51 19.51
C GLU A 425 -0.80 56.19 18.02
N SER A 426 -0.55 57.23 17.23
CA SER A 426 -1.10 57.58 15.93
C SER A 426 -0.50 56.88 14.71
N ALA A 427 -1.34 56.61 13.73
CA ALA A 427 -0.94 56.40 12.34
C ALA A 427 -0.38 57.68 11.69
N PRO A 428 0.46 57.53 10.66
CA PRO A 428 0.37 58.38 9.48
C PRO A 428 -0.23 57.57 8.32
N THR A 429 -1.24 58.17 7.72
CA THR A 429 -1.86 57.80 6.46
C THR A 429 -0.81 57.73 5.35
N SER A 430 -0.64 56.57 4.71
CA SER A 430 -0.16 56.50 3.34
C SER A 430 -1.02 55.52 2.54
N SER A 431 -1.55 56.04 1.45
CA SER A 431 -2.32 55.33 0.46
C SER A 431 -1.36 54.46 -0.35
N GLN A 432 -1.22 53.19 0.02
CA GLN A 432 -0.81 52.14 -0.89
C GLN A 432 -1.80 50.97 -0.75
N PRO A 433 -2.13 50.28 -1.86
CA PRO A 433 -2.76 48.97 -1.74
C PRO A 433 -1.86 48.12 -0.82
N PRO A 434 -2.40 47.31 0.10
CA PRO A 434 -1.55 46.45 0.90
C PRO A 434 -0.70 45.63 -0.07
N ALA A 435 0.62 45.70 0.08
CA ALA A 435 1.54 44.88 -0.69
C ALA A 435 1.06 43.41 -0.59
N PRO A 436 1.10 42.63 -1.70
CA PRO A 436 0.64 41.26 -1.66
C PRO A 436 1.39 40.54 -0.54
N LYS A 437 0.64 39.93 0.40
CA LYS A 437 1.24 39.07 1.43
C LYS A 437 2.10 38.04 0.69
N LEU A 438 3.41 38.10 0.88
CA LEU A 438 4.30 37.08 0.32
C LEU A 438 3.92 35.77 1.01
N LEU A 439 3.37 34.83 0.25
CA LEU A 439 2.97 33.53 0.78
C LEU A 439 4.24 32.75 1.10
N THR A 440 4.24 32.04 2.22
CA THR A 440 5.35 31.12 2.55
C THR A 440 5.32 29.91 1.61
N GLU A 441 6.39 29.12 1.55
CA GLU A 441 6.41 27.92 0.71
C GLU A 441 5.32 26.93 1.13
N SER A 442 5.09 26.78 2.43
CA SER A 442 3.99 25.98 2.97
C SER A 442 2.60 26.50 2.57
N ASP A 443 2.40 27.82 2.52
CA ASP A 443 1.15 28.43 2.04
C ASP A 443 0.87 28.12 0.57
N ILE A 444 1.92 27.94 -0.23
CA ILE A 444 1.83 27.56 -1.64
C ILE A 444 1.55 26.06 -1.75
N PHE A 445 2.39 25.22 -1.16
CA PHE A 445 2.29 23.77 -1.27
C PHE A 445 0.96 23.21 -0.73
N CYS A 446 0.44 23.74 0.38
CA CYS A 446 -0.85 23.29 0.93
C CYS A 446 -2.04 23.59 0.00
N ARG A 447 -1.89 24.49 -0.99
CA ARG A 447 -2.92 24.81 -1.99
C ARG A 447 -2.78 24.03 -3.30
N LEU A 448 -1.68 23.31 -3.48
CA LEU A 448 -1.41 22.48 -4.65
C LEU A 448 -1.86 21.03 -4.40
N THR A 449 -2.30 20.38 -5.47
CA THR A 449 -2.58 18.93 -5.49
C THR A 449 -1.31 18.12 -5.81
N LYS A 450 -1.38 16.81 -5.58
CA LYS A 450 -0.28 15.88 -5.94
C LYS A 450 0.07 15.99 -7.42
N GLU A 451 -0.96 16.01 -8.25
CA GLU A 451 -0.85 16.05 -9.71
C GLU A 451 -0.24 17.36 -10.18
N GLU A 452 -0.58 18.49 -9.55
CA GLU A 452 0.01 19.79 -9.88
C GLU A 452 1.47 19.88 -9.45
N ILE A 453 1.85 19.34 -8.28
CA ILE A 453 3.24 19.22 -7.83
C ILE A 453 4.05 18.40 -8.83
N ALA A 454 3.55 17.23 -9.25
CA ALA A 454 4.21 16.38 -10.25
C ALA A 454 4.34 17.08 -11.62
N GLN A 455 3.34 17.90 -12.00
CA GLN A 455 3.43 18.71 -13.22
C GLN A 455 4.51 19.80 -13.11
N PHE A 456 4.71 20.42 -11.95
CA PHE A 456 5.84 21.34 -11.74
C PHE A 456 7.19 20.64 -11.87
N GLU A 457 7.36 19.46 -11.25
CA GLU A 457 8.57 18.63 -11.41
C GLU A 457 8.84 18.32 -12.88
N LYS A 458 7.81 17.89 -13.61
CA LYS A 458 7.94 17.54 -15.03
C LYS A 458 8.34 18.74 -15.89
N VAL A 459 7.82 19.93 -15.58
CA VAL A 459 8.20 21.16 -16.27
C VAL A 459 9.68 21.51 -16.00
N MET A 460 10.16 21.31 -14.78
CA MET A 460 11.58 21.54 -14.43
C MET A 460 12.51 20.52 -15.09
N GLU A 461 12.14 19.24 -15.11
CA GLU A 461 12.88 18.18 -15.78
C GLU A 461 13.04 18.45 -17.28
N LEU A 462 11.95 18.80 -17.98
CA LEU A 462 11.97 19.12 -19.41
C LEU A 462 12.84 20.35 -19.71
N LYS A 463 12.86 21.32 -18.80
CA LYS A 463 13.71 22.50 -18.91
C LYS A 463 15.19 22.16 -18.73
N GLN A 464 15.54 21.25 -17.82
CA GLN A 464 16.90 20.73 -17.66
C GLN A 464 17.36 19.97 -18.92
N LYS A 465 16.47 19.15 -19.50
CA LYS A 465 16.68 18.42 -20.78
C LYS A 465 16.71 19.31 -22.03
N ARG A 466 16.62 20.64 -21.88
CA ARG A 466 16.61 21.65 -22.96
C ARG A 466 15.45 21.54 -23.96
N ASP A 467 14.40 20.79 -23.64
CA ASP A 467 13.16 20.76 -24.44
C ASP A 467 12.28 21.97 -24.12
N LYS A 468 12.67 23.13 -24.65
CA LYS A 468 12.03 24.42 -24.35
C LYS A 468 10.58 24.50 -24.84
N GLN A 469 10.24 23.79 -25.91
CA GLN A 469 8.91 23.91 -26.52
C GLN A 469 7.88 23.11 -25.73
N THR A 470 8.21 21.87 -25.36
CA THR A 470 7.34 21.03 -24.53
C THR A 470 7.22 21.57 -23.10
N ALA A 471 8.32 22.05 -22.52
CA ALA A 471 8.31 22.69 -21.20
C ALA A 471 7.38 23.91 -21.17
N GLN A 472 7.46 24.78 -22.19
CA GLN A 472 6.58 25.96 -22.27
C GLN A 472 5.11 25.57 -22.46
N SER A 473 4.81 24.55 -23.26
CA SER A 473 3.43 24.07 -23.44
C SER A 473 2.83 23.52 -22.14
N LYS A 474 3.57 22.65 -21.43
CA LYS A 474 3.11 22.09 -20.14
C LYS A 474 3.01 23.15 -19.05
N ARG A 475 3.92 24.14 -19.04
CA ARG A 475 3.86 25.29 -18.14
C ARG A 475 2.56 26.07 -18.30
N GLU A 476 2.17 26.41 -19.54
CA GLU A 476 0.92 27.14 -19.80
C GLU A 476 -0.34 26.30 -19.50
N GLN A 477 -0.28 24.99 -19.73
CA GLN A 477 -1.36 24.07 -19.34
C GLN A 477 -1.57 24.05 -17.83
N LEU A 478 -0.49 23.87 -17.06
CA LEU A 478 -0.53 23.88 -15.59
C LEU A 478 -1.04 25.22 -15.05
N LYS A 479 -0.54 26.33 -15.60
CA LYS A 479 -1.00 27.69 -15.28
C LYS A 479 -2.50 27.86 -15.51
N THR A 480 -2.99 27.41 -16.66
CA THR A 480 -4.42 27.48 -16.99
C THR A 480 -5.25 26.63 -16.03
N GLY A 481 -4.80 25.40 -15.74
CA GLY A 481 -5.48 24.49 -14.80
C GLY A 481 -5.61 25.09 -13.39
N LEU A 482 -4.52 25.67 -12.87
CA LEU A 482 -4.52 26.31 -11.55
C LEU A 482 -5.45 27.53 -11.50
N LYS A 483 -5.50 28.35 -12.56
CA LYS A 483 -6.47 29.47 -12.64
C LYS A 483 -7.91 28.99 -12.64
N THR A 484 -8.19 27.90 -13.37
CA THR A 484 -9.54 27.33 -13.41
C THR A 484 -9.96 26.79 -12.03
N ARG A 485 -9.04 26.15 -11.30
CA ARG A 485 -9.35 25.52 -10.00
C ARG A 485 -9.38 26.52 -8.84
N LEU A 486 -8.42 27.44 -8.77
CA LEU A 486 -8.20 28.35 -7.64
C LEU A 486 -8.79 29.75 -7.86
N GLY A 487 -9.38 30.03 -9.03
CA GLY A 487 -10.01 31.31 -9.32
C GLY A 487 -9.01 32.47 -9.35
N GLU A 488 -9.36 33.58 -8.68
CA GLU A 488 -8.60 34.84 -8.71
C GLU A 488 -7.16 34.70 -8.18
N ASP A 489 -6.93 33.75 -7.27
CA ASP A 489 -5.60 33.51 -6.67
C ASP A 489 -4.71 32.56 -7.50
N GLY A 490 -5.29 31.81 -8.44
CA GLY A 490 -4.60 30.70 -9.13
C GLY A 490 -3.38 31.12 -9.93
N GLU A 491 -3.43 32.31 -10.55
CA GLU A 491 -2.28 32.89 -11.26
C GLU A 491 -1.13 33.23 -10.30
N ALA A 492 -1.45 33.87 -9.17
CA ALA A 492 -0.46 34.30 -8.19
C ALA A 492 0.20 33.11 -7.47
N ILE A 493 -0.58 32.05 -7.22
CA ILE A 493 -0.08 30.78 -6.65
C ILE A 493 0.80 30.07 -7.66
N PHE A 494 0.39 30.02 -8.94
CA PHE A 494 1.21 29.44 -10.00
C PHE A 494 2.57 30.13 -10.11
N GLU A 495 2.62 31.45 -10.20
CA GLU A 495 3.90 32.17 -10.38
C GLU A 495 4.84 32.01 -9.16
N GLN A 496 4.28 31.96 -7.95
CA GLN A 496 5.06 31.70 -6.73
C GLN A 496 5.56 30.26 -6.66
N ALA A 497 4.70 29.28 -6.93
CA ALA A 497 5.09 27.87 -7.01
C ALA A 497 6.15 27.64 -8.07
N TYR A 498 5.95 28.17 -9.27
CA TYR A 498 6.89 28.06 -10.38
C TYR A 498 8.27 28.62 -9.99
N LYS A 499 8.30 29.76 -9.30
CA LYS A 499 9.54 30.34 -8.79
C LYS A 499 10.21 29.44 -7.75
N ILE A 500 9.46 28.88 -6.80
CA ILE A 500 9.98 27.96 -5.77
C ILE A 500 10.65 26.75 -6.44
N PHE A 501 9.96 26.07 -7.36
CA PHE A 501 10.53 24.93 -8.10
C PHE A 501 11.70 25.32 -9.03
N GLU A 502 11.74 26.56 -9.50
CA GLU A 502 12.85 27.03 -10.34
C GLU A 502 14.10 27.35 -9.51
N THR A 503 13.93 27.84 -8.28
CA THR A 503 15.04 28.23 -7.39
C THR A 503 15.52 27.11 -6.49
N SER A 504 14.65 26.19 -6.13
CA SER A 504 14.90 25.12 -5.16
C SER A 504 15.12 23.79 -5.89
N GLN A 505 16.22 23.10 -5.58
CA GLN A 505 16.49 21.74 -6.07
C GLN A 505 15.99 20.74 -5.05
N PHE A 506 14.69 20.45 -5.06
CA PHE A 506 14.13 19.42 -4.21
C PHE A 506 14.55 18.04 -4.71
N ASP A 507 14.98 17.17 -3.79
CA ASP A 507 15.11 15.75 -4.09
C ASP A 507 13.76 15.02 -4.01
N ALA A 508 13.72 13.79 -4.53
CA ALA A 508 12.50 12.97 -4.54
C ALA A 508 11.95 12.67 -3.14
N LYS A 509 12.80 12.72 -2.10
CA LYS A 509 12.38 12.51 -0.71
C LYS A 509 11.65 13.74 -0.19
N GLN A 510 12.20 14.93 -0.39
CA GLN A 510 11.57 16.21 0.00
C GLN A 510 10.21 16.37 -0.67
N ILE A 511 10.09 16.12 -1.98
CA ILE A 511 8.81 16.21 -2.69
C ILE A 511 7.78 15.25 -2.12
N ARG A 512 8.17 14.00 -1.85
CA ARG A 512 7.30 12.98 -1.27
C ARG A 512 6.72 13.42 0.08
N PHE A 513 7.55 13.98 0.95
CA PHE A 513 7.09 14.45 2.26
C PHE A 513 6.31 15.77 2.19
N ILE A 514 6.70 16.73 1.33
CA ILE A 514 5.94 17.96 1.06
C ILE A 514 4.51 17.60 0.66
N TRP A 515 4.34 16.66 -0.27
CA TRP A 515 3.02 16.21 -0.69
C TRP A 515 2.26 15.54 0.46
N ARG A 516 2.86 14.59 1.18
CA ARG A 516 2.19 13.87 2.29
C ARG A 516 1.68 14.81 3.38
N TYR A 517 2.49 15.78 3.81
CA TYR A 517 2.06 16.75 4.83
C TYR A 517 1.06 17.77 4.29
N SER A 518 1.14 18.17 3.01
CA SER A 518 0.13 19.03 2.38
C SER A 518 -1.22 18.32 2.26
N GLU A 519 -1.23 17.01 2.00
CA GLU A 519 -2.45 16.18 2.04
C GLU A 519 -3.03 16.12 3.46
N LEU A 520 -2.20 15.85 4.47
CA LEU A 520 -2.65 15.83 5.88
C LEU A 520 -3.22 17.18 6.31
N TYR A 521 -2.56 18.29 5.95
CA TYR A 521 -3.05 19.64 6.21
C TYR A 521 -4.49 19.82 5.70
N ASN A 522 -4.74 19.43 4.45
CA ASN A 522 -6.06 19.56 3.83
C ASN A 522 -7.11 18.63 4.46
N LEU A 523 -6.73 17.40 4.81
CA LEU A 523 -7.63 16.47 5.51
C LEU A 523 -8.00 16.96 6.92
N ILE A 524 -7.04 17.52 7.66
CA ILE A 524 -7.29 18.10 8.98
C ILE A 524 -8.17 19.35 8.85
N GLN A 525 -7.92 20.20 7.84
CA GLN A 525 -8.74 21.37 7.57
C GLN A 525 -10.21 21.00 7.33
N LEU A 526 -10.46 19.96 6.53
CA LEU A 526 -11.82 19.41 6.33
C LEU A 526 -12.43 18.91 7.64
N GLN A 527 -11.66 18.24 8.49
CA GLN A 527 -12.14 17.79 9.81
C GLN A 527 -12.52 18.97 10.72
N ILE A 528 -11.71 20.03 10.74
CA ILE A 528 -12.00 21.26 11.50
C ILE A 528 -13.31 21.89 11.00
N GLU A 529 -13.48 22.00 9.68
CA GLU A 529 -14.70 22.53 9.08
C GLU A 529 -15.93 21.70 9.46
N GLN A 530 -15.83 20.37 9.46
CA GLN A 530 -16.89 19.47 9.92
C GLN A 530 -17.25 19.71 11.39
N LEU A 531 -16.24 19.85 12.26
CA LEU A 531 -16.43 20.13 13.69
C LEU A 531 -17.01 21.53 13.95
N LEU A 532 -16.67 22.53 13.14
CA LEU A 532 -17.21 23.89 13.24
C LEU A 532 -18.69 23.96 12.81
N ILE A 533 -19.12 23.09 11.91
CA ILE A 533 -20.53 22.97 11.49
C ILE A 533 -21.37 22.26 12.57
N GLN A 534 -20.78 21.39 13.38
CA GLN A 534 -21.43 20.74 14.52
C GLN A 534 -21.59 21.73 15.70
N THR A 535 -22.72 22.44 15.74
CA THR A 535 -23.04 23.35 16.84
C THR A 535 -23.77 22.65 18.00
N SER A 536 -23.10 22.64 19.15
CA SER A 536 -23.59 22.47 20.55
C SER A 536 -24.41 21.21 20.90
N GLY A 537 -23.82 20.31 21.68
CA GLY A 537 -24.60 19.45 22.56
C GLY A 537 -23.93 18.18 23.08
N GLU A 538 -22.87 17.68 22.42
CA GLU A 538 -22.28 16.39 22.79
C GLU A 538 -20.89 16.56 23.42
N GLU A 539 -20.69 15.90 24.57
CA GLU A 539 -19.38 15.77 25.19
C GLU A 539 -18.43 15.04 24.21
N ASN A 540 -17.47 15.80 23.69
CA ASN A 540 -16.55 15.36 22.65
C ASN A 540 -15.49 14.43 23.26
N PHE A 541 -15.63 13.11 23.12
CA PHE A 541 -14.60 12.13 23.52
C PHE A 541 -13.47 11.99 22.48
N GLY A 542 -13.13 13.07 21.76
CA GLY A 542 -12.11 13.14 20.72
C GLY A 542 -11.28 14.43 20.79
N LYS A 543 -10.34 14.62 19.87
CA LYS A 543 -9.55 15.86 19.80
C LYS A 543 -10.48 17.07 19.54
N THR A 544 -10.31 18.10 20.34
CA THR A 544 -11.00 19.39 20.26
C THR A 544 -10.54 20.17 19.02
N ILE A 545 -11.33 21.17 18.60
CA ILE A 545 -10.97 22.04 17.47
C ILE A 545 -9.56 22.65 17.66
N PRO A 546 -9.17 23.20 18.83
CA PRO A 546 -7.80 23.68 19.04
C PRO A 546 -6.71 22.61 18.88
N GLU A 547 -7.00 21.35 19.23
CA GLU A 547 -6.05 20.26 19.03
C GLU A 547 -5.89 19.88 17.55
N TRP A 548 -6.97 19.94 16.78
CA TRP A 548 -6.91 19.79 15.32
C TRP A 548 -6.21 20.96 14.64
N GLU A 549 -6.48 22.20 15.07
CA GLU A 549 -5.78 23.39 14.60
C GLU A 549 -4.27 23.28 14.86
N LYS A 550 -3.88 22.81 16.05
CA LYS A 550 -2.48 22.54 16.38
C LYS A 550 -1.85 21.52 15.42
N MET A 551 -2.50 20.38 15.17
CA MET A 551 -1.99 19.36 14.24
C MET A 551 -1.92 19.86 12.80
N ARG A 552 -2.89 20.68 12.37
CA ARG A 552 -2.88 21.32 11.05
C ARG A 552 -1.68 22.25 10.92
N ASP A 553 -1.42 23.07 11.93
CA ASP A 553 -0.34 24.03 11.93
C ASP A 553 1.03 23.34 12.01
N GLU A 554 1.14 22.22 12.75
CA GLU A 554 2.32 21.34 12.76
C GLU A 554 2.58 20.73 11.38
N ALA A 555 1.56 20.20 10.71
CA ALA A 555 1.70 19.66 9.36
C ALA A 555 2.18 20.74 8.37
N LYS A 556 1.61 21.95 8.46
CA LYS A 556 2.03 23.09 7.64
C LYS A 556 3.48 23.52 7.94
N GLN A 557 3.86 23.55 9.21
CA GLN A 557 5.23 23.87 9.62
C GLN A 557 6.22 22.84 9.08
N ARG A 558 5.85 21.55 9.05
CA ARG A 558 6.68 20.49 8.49
C ARG A 558 6.90 20.69 6.99
N VAL A 559 5.86 21.07 6.24
CA VAL A 559 6.00 21.45 4.82
C VAL A 559 7.02 22.58 4.65
N GLN A 560 6.98 23.61 5.50
CA GLN A 560 7.96 24.71 5.44
C GLN A 560 9.38 24.21 5.75
N GLN A 561 9.56 23.39 6.78
CA GLN A 561 10.87 22.85 7.16
C GLN A 561 11.48 21.99 6.04
N ILE A 562 10.67 21.14 5.41
CA ILE A 562 11.12 20.27 4.31
C ILE A 562 11.49 21.10 3.08
N ALA A 563 10.73 22.17 2.81
CA ALA A 563 11.01 23.03 1.68
C ALA A 563 12.34 23.82 1.85
N GLU A 564 12.72 24.12 3.09
CA GLU A 564 13.93 24.88 3.41
C GLU A 564 15.17 23.99 3.67
N ASN A 565 14.99 22.73 4.09
CA ASN A 565 16.07 21.88 4.60
C ASN A 565 16.07 20.46 4.00
N TYR A 566 17.27 19.87 3.90
CA TYR A 566 17.45 18.46 3.54
C TYR A 566 16.93 17.55 4.66
N ILE A 567 16.37 16.39 4.29
CA ILE A 567 15.83 15.40 5.22
C ILE A 567 16.86 14.30 5.48
N ASP A 568 17.34 14.20 6.72
CA ASP A 568 18.19 13.09 7.14
C ASP A 568 17.39 11.81 7.48
N VAL A 569 18.09 10.70 7.72
CA VAL A 569 17.47 9.38 7.97
C VAL A 569 16.66 9.35 9.27
N GLN A 570 17.07 10.10 10.28
CA GLN A 570 16.38 10.14 11.57
C GLN A 570 15.11 10.99 11.46
N GLU A 571 15.20 12.16 10.81
CA GLU A 571 14.04 13.01 10.52
C GLU A 571 13.02 12.29 9.63
N GLU A 572 13.47 11.47 8.67
CA GLU A 572 12.61 10.64 7.83
C GLU A 572 11.76 9.65 8.65
N ILE A 573 12.37 8.94 9.60
CA ILE A 573 11.66 7.99 10.48
C ILE A 573 10.65 8.73 11.36
N GLU A 574 11.05 9.86 11.93
CA GLU A 574 10.17 10.70 12.75
C GLU A 574 8.96 11.19 11.95
N MET A 575 9.17 11.70 10.74
CA MET A 575 8.08 12.13 9.86
C MET A 575 7.12 10.99 9.50
N LEU A 576 7.63 9.78 9.25
CA LEU A 576 6.77 8.63 8.95
C LEU A 576 5.90 8.24 10.16
N MET A 577 6.44 8.33 11.38
CA MET A 577 5.67 8.09 12.60
C MET A 577 4.62 9.18 12.83
N GLU A 578 4.98 10.45 12.68
CA GLU A 578 4.06 11.60 12.77
C GLU A 578 2.89 11.44 11.77
N ILE A 579 3.19 11.15 10.50
CA ILE A 579 2.18 10.94 9.46
C ILE A 579 1.22 9.81 9.84
N ARG A 580 1.75 8.70 10.37
CA ARG A 580 0.94 7.56 10.80
C ARG A 580 0.01 7.96 11.95
N GLU A 581 0.52 8.65 12.96
CA GLU A 581 -0.27 9.08 14.12
C GLU A 581 -1.39 10.06 13.72
N ILE A 582 -1.09 11.04 12.86
CA ILE A 582 -2.09 11.98 12.34
C ILE A 582 -3.17 11.22 11.55
N ARG A 583 -2.80 10.24 10.74
CA ARG A 583 -3.76 9.41 9.97
C ARG A 583 -4.63 8.55 10.87
N GLU A 584 -4.08 7.98 11.94
CA GLU A 584 -4.84 7.24 12.93
C GLU A 584 -5.87 8.15 13.62
N HIS A 585 -5.49 9.37 13.99
CA HIS A 585 -6.44 10.35 14.53
C HIS A 585 -7.53 10.74 13.53
N LEU A 586 -7.18 10.99 12.26
CA LEU A 586 -8.17 11.31 11.21
C LEU A 586 -9.11 10.13 10.94
N ALA A 587 -8.61 8.90 11.02
CA ALA A 587 -9.44 7.70 10.88
C ALA A 587 -10.43 7.56 12.05
N VAL A 588 -9.98 7.82 13.29
CA VAL A 588 -10.86 7.84 14.47
C VAL A 588 -11.91 8.94 14.36
N ALA A 589 -11.55 10.11 13.80
CA ALA A 589 -12.46 11.23 13.65
C ALA A 589 -13.53 11.02 12.56
N LYS A 590 -13.21 10.30 11.48
CA LYS A 590 -14.16 9.93 10.40
C LYS A 590 -15.16 8.85 10.79
N ASN A 591 -14.86 8.09 11.84
CA ASN A 591 -15.72 7.02 12.36
C ASN A 591 -16.67 7.50 13.48
N LYS A 592 -16.70 8.81 13.75
CA LYS A 592 -17.60 9.50 14.69
C LYS A 592 -18.42 10.52 13.93
#